data_AF-A0A0T6AMK9-F1
#
_entry.id   AF-A0A0T6AMK9-F1
#
_cell.length_a   1.000
_cell.length_b   1.000
_cell.length_c   1.000
_cell.angle_alpha   90.00
_cell.angle_beta   90.00
_cell.angle_gamma   90.00
#
_symmetry.space_group_name_H-M   'P 1'
#
loop_
_entity.id
_entity.type
_entity.pdbx_description
1 polymer ?
#
loop_
_entity_poly.entity_id
_entity_poly.type
_entity_poly.pdbx_seq_one_letter_code
_entity_poly.pdbx_strand_id
1 'polypeptide(L)'
;GLQAAAHFADAFGERELAAGYRRAADEIRKGADTHLWRREDERFVRMINRQADGSWAVDRTVDASIAGLWLFGMYPPDDSRITKTMSVIRERLWVKTEVGGLARYEGDQYYRVSLDAAVPGNPWFICTLWLAQWYAETARRAEELQAALDLLKWTCDHALRSGVLAEQIHPHDGTPLSVSPLTWSHAALISTVHAYLRARARLGGA
;
A
#
# COMPACT_ATOMS: atom_id res chain seq x y z
N GLY A 1 -15.71 0.81 -3.26
CA GLY A 1 -16.63 1.55 -4.15
C GLY A 1 -17.95 0.80 -4.31
N LEU A 2 -18.03 -0.12 -5.27
CA LEU A 2 -19.27 -0.83 -5.63
C LEU A 2 -19.92 -1.60 -4.47
N GLN A 3 -19.13 -2.28 -3.61
CA GLN A 3 -19.68 -2.94 -2.42
C GLN A 3 -20.36 -1.95 -1.45
N ALA A 4 -19.78 -0.77 -1.24
CA ALA A 4 -20.40 0.27 -0.43
C ALA A 4 -21.68 0.81 -1.09
N ALA A 5 -21.68 1.01 -2.42
CA ALA A 5 -22.87 1.40 -3.17
C ALA A 5 -23.99 0.36 -3.06
N ALA A 6 -23.65 -0.94 -3.08
CA ALA A 6 -24.61 -2.02 -2.83
C ALA A 6 -25.24 -1.92 -1.44
N HIS A 7 -24.44 -1.70 -0.39
CA HIS A 7 -24.96 -1.54 0.96
C HIS A 7 -25.90 -0.34 1.09
N PHE A 8 -25.59 0.79 0.43
CA PHE A 8 -26.50 1.94 0.39
C PHE A 8 -27.80 1.60 -0.34
N ALA A 9 -27.71 1.00 -1.53
CA ALA A 9 -28.90 0.59 -2.29
C ALA A 9 -29.80 -0.37 -1.49
N ASP A 10 -29.23 -1.37 -0.81
CA ASP A 10 -30.00 -2.26 0.06
C ASP A 10 -30.67 -1.52 1.22
N ALA A 11 -29.97 -0.56 1.83
CA ALA A 11 -30.52 0.24 2.94
C ALA A 11 -31.75 1.07 2.52
N PHE A 12 -31.85 1.43 1.24
CA PHE A 12 -33.01 2.11 0.66
C PHE A 12 -34.04 1.14 0.04
N GLY A 13 -33.83 -0.18 0.14
CA GLY A 13 -34.73 -1.18 -0.43
C GLY A 13 -34.53 -1.44 -1.94
N GLU A 14 -33.53 -0.84 -2.56
CA GLU A 14 -33.19 -0.95 -3.99
C GLU A 14 -32.42 -2.26 -4.28
N ARG A 15 -33.08 -3.40 -4.05
CA ARG A 15 -32.44 -4.73 -4.05
C ARG A 15 -31.83 -5.12 -5.39
N GLU A 16 -32.48 -4.79 -6.50
CA GLU A 16 -31.98 -5.12 -7.83
C GLU A 16 -30.71 -4.32 -8.17
N LEU A 17 -30.72 -3.03 -7.82
CA LEU A 17 -29.57 -2.15 -7.98
C LEU A 17 -28.39 -2.62 -7.12
N ALA A 18 -28.65 -2.96 -5.86
CA ALA A 18 -27.65 -3.52 -4.96
C ALA A 18 -27.03 -4.81 -5.52
N ALA A 19 -27.85 -5.72 -6.06
CA ALA A 19 -27.37 -6.94 -6.71
C ALA A 19 -26.51 -6.62 -7.95
N GLY A 20 -26.87 -5.60 -8.72
CA GLY A 20 -26.07 -5.11 -9.84
C GLY A 20 -24.67 -4.64 -9.41
N TYR A 21 -24.59 -3.81 -8.36
CA TYR A 21 -23.31 -3.35 -7.83
C TYR A 21 -22.44 -4.48 -7.28
N ARG A 22 -23.03 -5.47 -6.59
CA ARG A 22 -22.30 -6.65 -6.11
C ARG A 22 -21.72 -7.46 -7.27
N ARG A 23 -22.54 -7.75 -8.29
CA ARG A 23 -22.07 -8.48 -9.49
C ARG A 23 -20.89 -7.77 -10.16
N ALA A 24 -20.99 -6.46 -10.36
CA ALA A 24 -19.91 -5.68 -10.95
C ALA A 24 -18.64 -5.69 -10.07
N ALA A 25 -18.77 -5.66 -8.73
CA ALA A 25 -17.63 -5.79 -7.83
C ALA A 25 -16.95 -7.18 -7.96
N ASP A 26 -17.75 -8.24 -8.06
CA ASP A 26 -17.25 -9.61 -8.24
C ASP A 26 -16.55 -9.79 -9.60
N GLU A 27 -17.09 -9.17 -10.66
CA GLU A 27 -16.47 -9.16 -11.99
C GLU A 27 -15.12 -8.45 -11.99
N ILE A 28 -15.00 -7.30 -11.31
CA ILE A 28 -13.70 -6.61 -11.14
C ILE A 28 -12.70 -7.50 -10.40
N ARG A 29 -13.13 -8.16 -9.32
CA ARG A 29 -12.26 -9.08 -8.56
C ARG A 29 -11.82 -10.27 -9.41
N LYS A 30 -12.73 -10.87 -10.17
CA LYS A 30 -12.40 -11.95 -11.13
C LYS A 30 -11.45 -11.47 -12.23
N GLY A 31 -11.61 -10.24 -12.70
CA GLY A 31 -10.70 -9.59 -13.63
C GLY A 31 -9.30 -9.43 -13.05
N ALA A 32 -9.17 -9.00 -11.80
CA ALA A 32 -7.88 -8.93 -11.10
C ALA A 32 -7.24 -10.31 -10.94
N ASP A 33 -8.02 -11.33 -10.54
CA ASP A 33 -7.56 -12.72 -10.42
C ASP A 33 -7.05 -13.28 -11.76
N THR A 34 -7.72 -12.95 -12.86
CA THR A 34 -7.41 -13.51 -14.19
C THR A 34 -6.28 -12.75 -14.88
N HIS A 35 -6.26 -11.43 -14.74
CA HIS A 35 -5.42 -10.58 -15.59
C HIS A 35 -4.33 -9.81 -14.85
N LEU A 36 -4.46 -9.56 -13.54
CA LEU A 36 -3.43 -8.86 -12.76
C LEU A 36 -2.53 -9.80 -11.97
N TRP A 37 -3.05 -10.92 -11.47
CA TRP A 37 -2.23 -11.93 -10.83
C TRP A 37 -1.33 -12.64 -11.86
N ARG A 38 -0.02 -12.65 -11.62
CA ARG A 38 0.95 -13.39 -12.43
C ARG A 38 1.58 -14.48 -11.59
N ARG A 39 1.40 -15.73 -12.03
CA ARG A 39 1.99 -16.89 -11.36
C ARG A 39 3.51 -16.91 -11.55
N GLU A 40 4.01 -16.49 -12.72
CA GLU A 40 5.45 -16.43 -12.97
C GLU A 40 6.18 -15.41 -12.09
N ASP A 41 5.52 -14.29 -11.78
CA ASP A 41 6.09 -13.21 -10.95
C ASP A 41 5.71 -13.35 -9.46
N GLU A 42 4.84 -14.32 -9.14
CA GLU A 42 4.24 -14.55 -7.83
C GLU A 42 3.63 -13.30 -7.16
N ARG A 43 3.07 -12.38 -7.96
CA ARG A 43 2.47 -11.14 -7.46
C ARG A 43 1.38 -10.59 -8.37
N PHE A 44 0.65 -9.60 -7.88
CA PHE A 44 -0.14 -8.72 -8.74
C PHE A 44 0.76 -7.72 -9.47
N VAL A 45 0.55 -7.58 -10.78
CA VAL A 45 1.22 -6.58 -11.61
C VAL A 45 0.56 -5.21 -11.48
N ARG A 46 1.30 -4.16 -11.83
CA ARG A 46 0.88 -2.77 -11.64
C ARG A 46 -0.36 -2.42 -12.46
N MET A 47 -0.31 -2.75 -13.74
CA MET A 47 -1.41 -2.48 -14.66
C MET A 47 -1.35 -3.38 -15.88
N ILE A 48 -2.48 -3.46 -16.58
CA ILE A 48 -2.61 -4.09 -17.89
C ILE A 48 -3.29 -3.13 -18.84
N ASN A 49 -2.92 -3.18 -20.11
CA ASN A 49 -3.55 -2.41 -21.17
C ASN A 49 -4.03 -3.36 -22.26
N ARG A 50 -5.27 -3.18 -22.71
CA ARG A 50 -5.81 -3.98 -23.81
C ARG A 50 -5.18 -3.50 -25.11
N GLN A 51 -4.59 -4.41 -25.86
CA GLN A 51 -4.00 -4.13 -27.17
C GLN A 51 -5.04 -4.26 -28.29
N ALA A 52 -4.73 -3.69 -29.46
CA ALA A 52 -5.60 -3.71 -30.63
C ALA A 52 -5.87 -5.14 -31.16
N ASP A 53 -4.92 -6.06 -30.98
CA ASP A 53 -5.05 -7.48 -31.33
C ASP A 53 -5.86 -8.29 -30.30
N GLY A 54 -6.36 -7.61 -29.25
CA GLY A 54 -7.11 -8.24 -28.18
C GLY A 54 -6.25 -8.91 -27.10
N SER A 55 -4.92 -8.85 -27.17
CA SER A 55 -4.02 -9.31 -26.12
C SER A 55 -3.88 -8.27 -24.99
N TRP A 56 -3.16 -8.63 -23.92
CA TRP A 56 -2.90 -7.75 -22.77
C TRP A 56 -1.42 -7.38 -22.71
N ALA A 57 -1.12 -6.09 -22.85
CA ALA A 57 0.17 -5.54 -22.42
C ALA A 57 0.21 -5.50 -20.90
N VAL A 58 1.30 -5.98 -20.30
CA VAL A 58 1.44 -6.09 -18.84
C VAL A 58 2.58 -5.20 -18.38
N ASP A 59 2.27 -4.20 -17.55
CA ASP A 59 3.29 -3.41 -16.86
C ASP A 59 3.70 -4.14 -15.57
N ARG A 60 4.92 -4.66 -15.59
CA ARG A 60 5.51 -5.39 -14.46
C ARG A 60 6.29 -4.50 -13.50
N THR A 61 6.33 -3.19 -13.68
CA THR A 61 6.98 -2.28 -12.72
C THR A 61 6.39 -2.51 -11.32
N VAL A 62 7.22 -2.72 -10.29
CA VAL A 62 6.71 -2.86 -8.92
C VAL A 62 6.25 -1.49 -8.42
N ASP A 63 5.06 -1.44 -7.82
CA ASP A 63 4.40 -0.21 -7.39
C ASP A 63 3.71 -0.43 -6.04
N ALA A 64 3.93 0.47 -5.09
CA ALA A 64 3.39 0.40 -3.74
C ALA A 64 1.84 0.53 -3.72
N SER A 65 1.24 1.15 -4.74
CA SER A 65 -0.22 1.31 -4.85
C SER A 65 -0.97 -0.01 -4.96
N ILE A 66 -0.29 -1.11 -5.27
CA ILE A 66 -0.90 -2.45 -5.29
C ILE A 66 -1.29 -2.93 -3.89
N ALA A 67 -0.75 -2.32 -2.82
CA ALA A 67 -1.31 -2.44 -1.47
C ALA A 67 -2.81 -2.05 -1.41
N GLY A 68 -3.28 -1.21 -2.33
CA GLY A 68 -4.68 -0.84 -2.51
C GLY A 68 -5.64 -2.03 -2.61
N LEU A 69 -5.18 -3.16 -3.15
CA LEU A 69 -5.97 -4.39 -3.27
C LEU A 69 -6.45 -4.90 -1.90
N TRP A 70 -5.63 -4.81 -0.85
CA TRP A 70 -6.05 -5.18 0.50
C TRP A 70 -6.51 -3.98 1.33
N LEU A 71 -5.91 -2.80 1.14
CA LEU A 71 -6.29 -1.57 1.87
C LEU A 71 -7.77 -1.22 1.67
N PHE A 72 -8.32 -1.48 0.48
CA PHE A 72 -9.73 -1.25 0.15
C PHE A 72 -10.61 -2.50 0.24
N GLY A 73 -10.08 -3.60 0.79
CA GLY A 73 -10.84 -4.82 1.08
C GLY A 73 -11.25 -5.65 -0.14
N MET A 74 -10.56 -5.53 -1.29
CA MET A 74 -10.77 -6.46 -2.41
C MET A 74 -10.22 -7.86 -2.08
N TYR A 75 -9.15 -7.91 -1.29
CA TYR A 75 -8.56 -9.13 -0.75
C TYR A 75 -8.29 -8.98 0.75
N PRO A 76 -8.35 -10.08 1.52
CA PRO A 76 -7.82 -10.11 2.89
C PRO A 76 -6.32 -9.74 2.91
N PRO A 77 -5.84 -9.04 3.96
CA PRO A 77 -4.43 -8.67 4.06
C PRO A 77 -3.49 -9.89 4.15
N ASP A 78 -3.98 -11.04 4.62
CA ASP A 78 -3.26 -12.30 4.76
C ASP A 78 -3.52 -13.30 3.62
N ASP A 79 -4.24 -12.90 2.55
CA ASP A 79 -4.30 -13.69 1.32
C ASP A 79 -2.86 -13.96 0.83
N SER A 80 -2.58 -15.20 0.44
CA SER A 80 -1.23 -15.61 0.05
C SER A 80 -0.68 -14.79 -1.12
N ARG A 81 -1.55 -14.31 -2.01
CA ARG A 81 -1.20 -13.45 -3.15
C ARG A 81 -0.87 -12.02 -2.70
N ILE A 82 -1.62 -11.49 -1.73
CA ILE A 82 -1.31 -10.20 -1.12
C ILE A 82 0.01 -10.28 -0.38
N THR A 83 0.22 -11.32 0.43
CA THR A 83 1.45 -11.51 1.18
C THR A 83 2.67 -11.53 0.27
N LYS A 84 2.63 -12.34 -0.80
CA LYS A 84 3.73 -12.39 -1.79
C LYS A 84 3.95 -11.04 -2.48
N THR A 85 2.86 -10.36 -2.84
CA THR A 85 2.94 -9.03 -3.47
C THR A 85 3.56 -7.98 -2.53
N MET A 86 3.16 -7.96 -1.26
CA MET A 86 3.70 -7.05 -0.25
C MET A 86 5.18 -7.36 0.05
N SER A 87 5.57 -8.65 0.05
CA SER A 87 6.99 -9.04 0.14
C SER A 87 7.81 -8.48 -1.02
N VAL A 88 7.33 -8.60 -2.26
CA VAL A 88 8.02 -8.04 -3.43
C VAL A 88 8.07 -6.51 -3.37
N ILE A 89 6.99 -5.84 -2.95
CA ILE A 89 6.98 -4.38 -2.71
C ILE A 89 8.06 -4.00 -1.69
N ARG A 90 8.11 -4.69 -0.55
CA ARG A 90 9.11 -4.45 0.50
C ARG A 90 10.54 -4.65 0.00
N GLU A 91 10.78 -5.66 -0.81
CA GLU A 91 12.12 -6.00 -1.28
C GLU A 91 12.61 -5.02 -2.34
N ARG A 92 11.75 -4.70 -3.31
CA ARG A 92 12.11 -3.96 -4.53
C ARG A 92 12.02 -2.45 -4.36
N LEU A 93 11.11 -1.95 -3.52
CA LEU A 93 10.89 -0.52 -3.34
C LEU A 93 11.56 0.06 -2.10
N TRP A 94 12.17 -0.78 -1.25
CA TRP A 94 12.92 -0.26 -0.10
C TRP A 94 14.20 0.43 -0.54
N VAL A 95 14.37 1.65 -0.06
CA VAL A 95 15.56 2.46 -0.29
C VAL A 95 16.68 1.91 0.59
N LYS A 96 17.76 1.40 -0.02
CA LYS A 96 18.85 0.68 0.65
C LYS A 96 19.96 1.63 1.11
N THR A 97 19.56 2.72 1.75
CA THR A 97 20.41 3.71 2.41
C THR A 97 20.12 3.69 3.92
N GLU A 98 20.89 4.45 4.69
CA GLU A 98 20.62 4.62 6.13
C GLU A 98 19.26 5.25 6.42
N VAL A 99 18.71 6.03 5.47
CA VAL A 99 17.38 6.65 5.60
C VAL A 99 16.28 5.59 5.53
N GLY A 100 16.35 4.62 4.63
CA GLY A 100 15.29 3.61 4.47
C GLY A 100 13.96 4.16 3.94
N GLY A 101 12.88 3.40 4.16
CA GLY A 101 11.54 3.72 3.66
C GLY A 101 11.26 3.18 2.26
N LEU A 102 9.99 3.23 1.83
CA LEU A 102 9.57 2.75 0.53
C LEU A 102 9.44 3.88 -0.50
N ALA A 103 10.01 3.65 -1.69
CA ALA A 103 9.67 4.40 -2.88
C ALA A 103 8.25 4.07 -3.36
N ARG A 104 7.72 4.95 -4.23
CA ARG A 104 6.38 4.79 -4.80
C ARG A 104 6.31 3.66 -5.83
N TYR A 105 7.27 3.62 -6.78
CA TYR A 105 7.44 2.54 -7.74
C TYR A 105 8.90 2.51 -8.26
N GLU A 106 9.28 1.42 -8.92
CA GLU A 106 10.65 1.27 -9.45
C GLU A 106 10.95 2.32 -10.53
N GLY A 107 12.03 3.07 -10.32
CA GLY A 107 12.47 4.09 -11.27
C GLY A 107 11.62 5.36 -11.25
N ASP A 108 10.95 5.66 -10.13
CA ASP A 108 10.18 6.90 -9.96
C ASP A 108 11.05 8.14 -10.23
N GLN A 109 10.64 8.96 -11.20
CA GLN A 109 11.35 10.15 -11.63
C GLN A 109 10.86 11.43 -10.93
N TYR A 110 9.73 11.36 -10.23
CA TYR A 110 9.12 12.53 -9.62
C TYR A 110 9.95 13.04 -8.45
N TYR A 111 10.49 14.26 -8.58
CA TYR A 111 11.46 14.85 -7.64
C TYR A 111 12.68 13.97 -7.36
N ARG A 112 13.02 13.05 -8.26
CA ARG A 112 14.13 12.11 -8.05
C ARG A 112 15.45 12.88 -7.88
N VAL A 113 16.13 12.63 -6.76
CA VAL A 113 17.40 13.30 -6.41
C VAL A 113 18.62 12.39 -6.50
N SER A 114 18.44 11.09 -6.67
CA SER A 114 19.54 10.12 -6.76
C SER A 114 19.32 9.09 -7.86
N LEU A 115 20.40 8.79 -8.59
CA LEU A 115 20.45 7.74 -9.62
C LEU A 115 21.12 6.45 -9.11
N ASP A 116 21.44 6.37 -7.83
CA ASP A 116 22.02 5.18 -7.22
C ASP A 116 21.09 3.97 -7.40
N ALA A 117 21.68 2.81 -7.74
CA ALA A 117 20.97 1.55 -7.88
C ALA A 117 20.32 1.09 -6.56
N ALA A 118 20.84 1.55 -5.41
CA ALA A 118 20.25 1.34 -4.09
C ALA A 118 18.94 2.13 -3.85
N VAL A 119 18.64 3.11 -4.72
CA VAL A 119 17.52 4.04 -4.59
C VAL A 119 16.52 3.81 -5.74
N PRO A 120 15.48 2.97 -5.54
CA PRO A 120 14.44 2.76 -6.55
C PRO A 120 13.62 4.05 -6.84
N GLY A 121 13.58 4.96 -5.88
CA GLY A 121 12.97 6.29 -5.91
C GLY A 121 13.15 6.95 -4.53
N ASN A 122 12.71 8.19 -4.36
CA ASN A 122 12.71 8.82 -3.04
C ASN A 122 11.77 8.07 -2.08
N PRO A 123 12.07 7.96 -0.77
CA PRO A 123 11.13 7.43 0.20
C PRO A 123 9.88 8.31 0.36
N TRP A 124 8.71 7.66 0.40
CA TRP A 124 7.42 8.29 0.69
C TRP A 124 6.90 7.83 2.05
N PHE A 125 6.40 8.77 2.85
CA PHE A 125 5.77 8.42 4.13
C PHE A 125 4.57 7.51 3.93
N ILE A 126 3.69 7.83 2.97
CA ILE A 126 2.46 7.07 2.72
C ILE A 126 2.77 5.61 2.36
N CYS A 127 3.71 5.38 1.45
CA CYS A 127 4.08 4.03 1.02
C CYS A 127 4.68 3.22 2.19
N THR A 128 5.55 3.86 2.98
CA THR A 128 6.16 3.23 4.17
C THR A 128 5.12 2.91 5.24
N LEU A 129 4.14 3.79 5.43
CA LEU A 129 3.04 3.60 6.38
C LEU A 129 2.05 2.52 5.91
N TRP A 130 1.79 2.35 4.61
CA TRP A 130 0.98 1.22 4.13
C TRP A 130 1.64 -0.13 4.41
N LEU A 131 2.96 -0.21 4.33
CA LEU A 131 3.70 -1.40 4.74
C LEU A 131 3.58 -1.65 6.25
N ALA A 132 3.71 -0.61 7.07
CA ALA A 132 3.52 -0.69 8.52
C ALA A 132 2.11 -1.15 8.88
N GLN A 133 1.09 -0.62 8.19
CA GLN A 133 -0.31 -1.00 8.37
C GLN A 133 -0.53 -2.47 7.99
N TRP A 134 0.09 -2.94 6.91
CA TRP A 134 0.03 -4.35 6.52
C TRP A 134 0.67 -5.26 7.57
N TYR A 135 1.83 -4.90 8.11
CA TYR A 135 2.46 -5.67 9.20
C TYR A 135 1.55 -5.75 10.44
N ALA A 136 0.89 -4.64 10.82
CA ALA A 136 -0.04 -4.64 11.94
C ALA A 136 -1.28 -5.54 11.69
N GLU A 137 -1.90 -5.44 10.51
CA GLU A 137 -3.11 -6.20 10.16
C GLU A 137 -2.83 -7.70 10.02
N THR A 138 -1.62 -8.09 9.60
CA THR A 138 -1.24 -9.51 9.41
C THR A 138 -0.57 -10.15 10.62
N ALA A 139 -0.18 -9.38 11.64
CA ALA A 139 0.46 -9.90 12.85
C ALA A 139 -0.43 -10.95 13.55
N ARG A 140 0.16 -12.09 13.86
CA ARG A 140 -0.45 -13.23 14.57
C ARG A 140 0.04 -13.34 16.01
N ARG A 141 1.18 -12.73 16.32
CA ARG A 141 1.78 -12.69 17.66
C ARG A 141 2.23 -11.29 18.01
N ALA A 142 2.28 -10.97 19.31
CA ALA A 142 2.62 -9.63 19.78
C ALA A 142 4.02 -9.18 19.30
N GLU A 143 4.98 -10.11 19.22
CA GLU A 143 6.34 -9.81 18.75
C GLU A 143 6.38 -9.35 17.27
N GLU A 144 5.43 -9.81 16.45
CA GLU A 144 5.37 -9.43 15.02
C GLU A 144 4.94 -7.98 14.83
N LEU A 145 4.31 -7.36 15.83
CA LEU A 145 3.97 -5.93 15.82
C LEU A 145 5.21 -5.04 15.83
N GLN A 146 6.38 -5.56 16.22
CA GLN A 146 7.61 -4.78 16.24
C GLN A 146 7.92 -4.19 14.86
N ALA A 147 7.68 -4.94 13.77
CA ALA A 147 7.93 -4.46 12.40
C ALA A 147 7.06 -3.24 12.04
N ALA A 148 5.80 -3.21 12.48
CA ALA A 148 4.93 -2.05 12.29
C ALA A 148 5.37 -0.87 13.17
N LEU A 149 5.77 -1.15 14.43
CA LEU A 149 6.25 -0.13 15.37
C LEU A 149 7.54 0.53 14.88
N ASP A 150 8.47 -0.22 14.30
CA ASP A 150 9.72 0.31 13.78
C ASP A 150 9.48 1.29 12.62
N LEU A 151 8.51 1.03 11.75
CA LEU A 151 8.13 1.95 10.67
C LEU A 151 7.35 3.17 11.18
N LEU A 152 6.59 3.03 12.27
CA LEU A 152 5.99 4.17 12.96
C LEU A 152 7.07 5.07 13.60
N LYS A 153 8.09 4.48 14.23
CA LYS A 153 9.25 5.23 14.76
C LYS A 153 10.02 5.91 13.65
N TRP A 154 10.31 5.20 12.56
CA TRP A 154 10.90 5.76 11.35
C TRP A 154 10.13 7.00 10.86
N THR A 155 8.79 6.95 10.90
CA THR A 155 7.95 8.09 10.52
C THR A 155 8.16 9.28 11.45
N CYS A 156 8.26 9.05 12.76
CA CYS A 156 8.55 10.10 13.75
C CYS A 156 9.96 10.67 13.59
N ASP A 157 10.96 9.83 13.36
CA ASP A 157 12.36 10.21 13.25
C ASP A 157 12.63 11.10 12.02
N HIS A 158 11.83 10.93 10.97
CA HIS A 158 11.93 11.71 9.73
C HIS A 158 10.92 12.87 9.64
N ALA A 159 10.09 13.07 10.66
CA ALA A 159 9.22 14.24 10.72
C ALA A 159 10.05 15.52 10.88
N LEU A 160 9.52 16.66 10.41
CA LEU A 160 10.09 17.96 10.75
C LEU A 160 10.08 18.17 12.27
N ARG A 161 10.92 19.06 12.79
CA ARG A 161 10.93 19.42 14.22
C ARG A 161 9.57 19.88 14.77
N SER A 162 8.69 20.36 13.89
CA SER A 162 7.30 20.73 14.21
C SER A 162 6.34 19.53 14.31
N GLY A 163 6.79 18.31 13.98
CA GLY A 163 5.95 17.11 13.81
C GLY A 163 5.32 16.98 12.43
N VAL A 164 5.56 17.92 11.52
CA VAL A 164 4.98 17.91 10.17
C VAL A 164 5.64 16.86 9.28
N LEU A 165 4.81 16.05 8.63
CA LEU A 165 5.21 15.11 7.57
C LEU A 165 5.14 15.75 6.18
N ALA A 166 6.23 15.63 5.43
CA ALA A 166 6.28 15.96 4.01
C ALA A 166 5.64 14.85 3.15
N GLU A 167 5.64 15.04 1.84
CA GLU A 167 5.30 13.98 0.88
C GLU A 167 6.42 12.94 0.77
N GLN A 168 7.65 13.42 0.58
CA GLN A 168 8.84 12.60 0.36
C GLN A 168 9.98 13.09 1.25
N ILE A 169 11.01 12.26 1.40
CA ILE A 169 12.28 12.66 1.99
C ILE A 169 13.44 12.32 1.07
N HIS A 170 14.56 12.98 1.25
CA HIS A 170 15.78 12.73 0.51
C HIS A 170 16.38 11.38 0.94
N PRO A 171 16.73 10.50 -0.01
CA PRO A 171 17.14 9.13 0.28
C PRO A 171 18.46 9.00 1.03
N HIS A 172 19.31 10.04 1.09
CA HIS A 172 20.62 9.95 1.75
C HIS A 172 20.74 10.74 3.05
N ASP A 173 19.93 11.77 3.24
CA ASP A 173 20.03 12.67 4.40
C ASP A 173 18.70 12.92 5.13
N GLY A 174 17.60 12.35 4.64
CA GLY A 174 16.28 12.43 5.28
C GLY A 174 15.62 13.80 5.20
N THR A 175 16.20 14.78 4.51
CA THR A 175 15.61 16.13 4.40
C THR A 175 14.28 16.07 3.64
N PRO A 176 13.28 16.90 4.00
CA PRO A 176 11.98 16.89 3.33
C PRO A 176 12.11 17.29 1.85
N LEU A 177 11.39 16.58 0.99
CA LEU A 177 11.26 16.89 -0.43
C LEU A 177 9.78 17.01 -0.80
N SER A 178 9.50 17.82 -1.83
CA SER A 178 8.13 18.12 -2.29
C SER A 178 7.28 18.79 -1.19
N VAL A 179 5.95 18.63 -1.26
CA VAL A 179 4.98 19.34 -0.43
C VAL A 179 5.14 19.00 1.05
N SER A 180 5.13 20.02 1.91
CA SER A 180 5.12 19.89 3.37
C SER A 180 4.32 21.05 3.99
N PRO A 181 3.23 20.79 4.74
CA PRO A 181 2.69 19.47 5.10
C PRO A 181 2.01 18.77 3.92
N LEU A 182 2.11 17.44 3.84
CA LEU A 182 1.17 16.62 3.08
C LEU A 182 0.11 16.04 4.02
N THR A 183 -1.14 16.50 3.89
CA THR A 183 -2.28 16.01 4.69
C THR A 183 -2.45 14.50 4.60
N TRP A 184 -2.20 13.91 3.44
CA TRP A 184 -2.32 12.47 3.26
C TRP A 184 -1.26 11.68 4.04
N SER A 185 -0.01 12.15 4.14
CA SER A 185 1.01 11.51 5.00
C SER A 185 0.54 11.45 6.47
N HIS A 186 -0.10 12.52 6.96
CA HIS A 186 -0.64 12.56 8.32
C HIS A 186 -1.85 11.64 8.48
N ALA A 187 -2.75 11.60 7.50
CA ALA A 187 -3.90 10.69 7.52
C ALA A 187 -3.46 9.21 7.49
N ALA A 188 -2.42 8.88 6.72
CA ALA A 188 -1.82 7.55 6.69
C ALA A 188 -1.20 7.18 8.04
N LEU A 189 -0.54 8.12 8.72
CA LEU A 189 0.02 7.89 10.06
C LEU A 189 -1.09 7.55 11.06
N ILE A 190 -2.16 8.35 11.10
CA ILE A 190 -3.30 8.12 12.00
C ILE A 190 -3.95 6.75 11.72
N SER A 191 -4.15 6.43 10.44
CA SER A 191 -4.75 5.15 10.03
C SER A 191 -3.88 3.96 10.46
N THR A 192 -2.56 4.08 10.30
CA THR A 192 -1.58 3.06 10.70
C THR A 192 -1.52 2.88 12.20
N VAL A 193 -1.50 3.98 12.98
CA VAL A 193 -1.56 3.93 14.45
C VAL A 193 -2.82 3.23 14.91
N HIS A 194 -3.98 3.52 14.30
CA HIS A 194 -5.23 2.85 14.64
C HIS A 194 -5.17 1.34 14.33
N ALA A 195 -4.63 0.95 13.18
CA ALA A 195 -4.41 -0.46 12.84
C ALA A 195 -3.48 -1.16 13.84
N TYR A 196 -2.36 -0.52 14.20
CA TYR A 196 -1.42 -1.01 15.20
C TYR A 196 -2.08 -1.20 16.57
N LEU A 197 -2.84 -0.21 17.06
CA LEU A 197 -3.53 -0.29 18.35
C LEU A 197 -4.60 -1.38 18.36
N ARG A 198 -5.36 -1.53 17.28
CA ARG A 198 -6.34 -2.62 17.13
C ARG A 198 -5.65 -3.98 17.15
N ALA A 199 -4.55 -4.14 16.42
CA ALA A 199 -3.79 -5.37 16.39
C ALA A 199 -3.17 -5.68 17.76
N ARG A 200 -2.64 -4.68 18.46
CA ARG A 200 -2.12 -4.82 19.82
C ARG A 200 -3.20 -5.22 20.81
N ALA A 201 -4.40 -4.65 20.75
CA ALA A 201 -5.52 -5.07 21.60
C ALA A 201 -5.96 -6.52 21.28
N ARG A 202 -6.02 -6.88 20.00
CA ARG A 202 -6.34 -8.24 19.53
C ARG A 202 -5.34 -9.28 20.01
N LEU A 203 -4.05 -8.94 20.04
CA LEU A 203 -2.95 -9.87 20.35
C LEU A 203 -2.48 -9.82 21.81
N GLY A 204 -2.75 -8.72 22.50
CA GLY A 204 -2.31 -8.47 23.87
C GLY A 204 -3.24 -9.00 24.95
N GLY A 205 -4.49 -9.35 24.61
CA GLY A 205 -5.47 -9.97 25.52
C GLY A 205 -5.73 -9.17 26.79
N ALA A 206 -6.80 -8.35 26.78
CA ALA A 206 -7.46 -7.68 27.92
C ALA A 206 -6.55 -7.13 29.05
#